data_AF-A0A5C7PK00-F1
#
_entry.id   AF-A0A5C7PK00-F1
#
_cell.length_a   1.000
_cell.length_b   1.000
_cell.length_c   1.000
_cell.angle_alpha   90.00
_cell.angle_beta   90.00
_cell.angle_gamma   90.00
#
_symmetry.space_group_name_H-M   'P 1'
#
loop_
_entity.id
_entity.type
_entity.pdbx_description
1 polymer ?
#
loop_
_entity_poly.entity_id
_entity_poly.type
_entity_poly.pdbx_seq_one_letter_code
_entity_poly.pdbx_strand_id
1 'polypeptide(L)'
;MNYAWDDRSCGVLNELRQDLRTVIEAAARVSPIEFQLVDGARTIDEQRKLFASGRSKINPDRLDPKELVQQAKHVVNKFEPKARAVDIVLRIPGKPALSYDRTHLAFVAGVIVSEGARRNIPIRWGGNWDRDGEVITDQTFQDLVHFEV
;
A
#
# COMPACT_ATOMS: atom_id res chain seq x y z
N MET A 1 -16.60 -7.99 -13.84
CA MET A 1 -15.50 -8.97 -13.75
C MET A 1 -15.61 -9.68 -12.42
N ASN A 2 -15.36 -11.00 -12.37
CA ASN A 2 -15.30 -11.71 -11.10
C ASN A 2 -13.84 -11.69 -10.63
N TYR A 3 -13.50 -10.68 -9.83
CA TYR A 3 -12.15 -10.51 -9.30
C TYR A 3 -11.91 -11.53 -8.18
N ALA A 4 -10.87 -12.36 -8.31
CA ALA A 4 -10.52 -13.35 -7.30
C ALA A 4 -9.11 -13.07 -6.77
N TRP A 5 -8.99 -13.00 -5.45
CA TRP A 5 -7.71 -12.90 -4.76
C TRP A 5 -6.99 -14.24 -4.78
N ASP A 6 -5.66 -14.21 -4.91
CA ASP A 6 -4.86 -15.40 -4.63
C ASP A 6 -4.70 -15.60 -3.12
N ASP A 7 -4.14 -16.74 -2.71
CA ASP A 7 -3.98 -17.10 -1.31
C ASP A 7 -3.15 -16.07 -0.54
N ARG A 8 -2.12 -15.52 -1.18
CA ARG A 8 -1.29 -14.45 -0.60
C ARG A 8 -2.13 -13.21 -0.32
N SER A 9 -2.86 -12.74 -1.32
CA SER A 9 -3.67 -11.54 -1.20
C SER A 9 -4.80 -11.72 -0.17
N CYS A 10 -5.38 -12.92 -0.09
CA CYS A 10 -6.32 -13.26 0.99
C CYS A 10 -5.68 -13.13 2.38
N GLY A 11 -4.43 -13.59 2.54
CA GLY A 11 -3.65 -13.42 3.77
C GLY A 11 -3.45 -11.94 4.09
N VAL A 12 -2.90 -11.17 3.14
CA VAL A 12 -2.63 -9.74 3.31
C VAL A 12 -3.92 -8.95 3.62
N LEU A 13 -5.04 -9.24 2.97
CA LEU A 13 -6.33 -8.61 3.27
C LEU A 13 -6.77 -8.79 4.73
N ASN A 14 -6.42 -9.92 5.34
CA ASN A 14 -6.76 -10.17 6.74
C ASN A 14 -5.86 -9.40 7.71
N GLU A 15 -4.74 -8.86 7.25
CA GLU A 15 -3.81 -8.05 8.06
C GLU A 15 -4.19 -6.56 8.07
N LEU A 16 -4.94 -6.10 7.07
CA LEU A 16 -5.25 -4.67 6.89
C LEU A 16 -6.30 -4.16 7.89
N ARG A 17 -6.21 -2.86 8.20
CA ARG A 17 -7.26 -2.12 8.90
C ARG A 17 -8.53 -2.12 8.04
N GLN A 18 -9.70 -2.17 8.68
CA GLN A 18 -10.97 -2.40 8.00
C GLN A 18 -11.29 -1.35 6.92
N ASP A 19 -10.92 -0.10 7.14
CA ASP A 19 -11.13 0.99 6.20
C ASP A 19 -10.26 0.83 4.94
N LEU A 20 -8.95 0.58 5.09
CA LEU A 20 -8.06 0.31 3.97
C LEU A 20 -8.51 -0.93 3.20
N ARG A 21 -8.85 -2.01 3.90
CA ARG A 21 -9.41 -3.24 3.30
C ARG A 21 -10.63 -2.92 2.44
N THR A 22 -11.56 -2.13 2.96
CA THR A 22 -12.80 -1.75 2.27
C THR A 22 -12.51 -1.02 0.96
N VAL A 23 -11.53 -0.11 0.94
CA VAL A 23 -11.12 0.61 -0.27
C VAL A 23 -10.45 -0.33 -1.27
N ILE A 24 -9.53 -1.18 -0.82
CA ILE A 24 -8.80 -2.11 -1.68
C ILE A 24 -9.75 -3.13 -2.34
N GLU A 25 -10.67 -3.72 -1.58
CA GLU A 25 -11.68 -4.63 -2.12
C GLU A 25 -12.64 -3.95 -3.10
N ALA A 26 -12.94 -2.66 -2.90
CA ALA A 26 -13.76 -1.89 -3.85
C ALA A 26 -13.00 -1.59 -5.14
N ALA A 27 -11.76 -1.10 -5.03
CA ALA A 27 -10.90 -0.78 -6.17
C ALA A 27 -10.63 -2.02 -7.03
N ALA A 28 -10.39 -3.17 -6.42
CA ALA A 28 -10.19 -4.44 -7.14
C ALA A 28 -11.39 -4.85 -8.01
N ARG A 29 -12.62 -4.51 -7.60
CA ARG A 29 -13.84 -4.85 -8.38
C ARG A 29 -14.03 -3.99 -9.62
N VAL A 30 -13.49 -2.76 -9.61
CA VAL A 30 -13.74 -1.76 -10.66
C VAL A 30 -12.51 -1.46 -11.51
N SER A 31 -11.31 -1.81 -11.03
CA SER A 31 -10.06 -1.58 -11.76
C SER A 31 -10.04 -2.39 -13.06
N PRO A 32 -9.71 -1.78 -14.21
CA PRO A 32 -9.50 -2.49 -15.47
C PRO A 32 -8.16 -3.23 -15.51
N ILE A 33 -7.25 -2.96 -14.57
CA ILE A 33 -5.96 -3.63 -14.41
C ILE A 33 -6.01 -4.41 -13.09
N GLU A 34 -5.78 -5.71 -13.16
CA GLU A 34 -5.73 -6.58 -11.98
C GLU A 34 -4.47 -6.30 -11.15
N PHE A 35 -4.60 -6.34 -9.82
CA PHE A 35 -3.48 -6.14 -8.89
C PHE A 35 -3.54 -7.05 -7.66
N GLN A 36 -2.44 -7.75 -7.36
CA GLN A 36 -2.35 -8.60 -6.18
C GLN A 36 -1.71 -7.84 -5.02
N LEU A 37 -1.94 -8.30 -3.79
CA LEU A 37 -1.33 -7.71 -2.60
C LEU A 37 -0.06 -8.48 -2.23
N VAL A 38 1.02 -7.75 -1.93
CA VAL A 38 2.34 -8.35 -1.69
C VAL A 38 2.91 -8.07 -0.31
N ASP A 39 2.51 -6.97 0.33
CA ASP A 39 2.92 -6.65 1.70
C ASP A 39 1.79 -5.97 2.46
N GLY A 40 1.68 -6.27 3.75
CA GLY A 40 0.61 -5.87 4.66
C GLY A 40 1.17 -5.54 6.03
N ALA A 41 0.91 -6.39 7.02
CA ALA A 41 1.42 -6.20 8.37
C ALA A 41 2.92 -6.56 8.45
N ARG A 42 3.66 -5.67 9.13
CA ARG A 42 5.10 -5.80 9.34
C ARG A 42 5.43 -5.78 10.82
N THR A 43 6.33 -6.63 11.24
CA THR A 43 6.93 -6.61 12.58
C THR A 43 7.97 -5.50 12.70
N ILE A 44 8.30 -5.12 13.94
CA ILE A 44 9.36 -4.14 14.22
C ILE A 44 10.72 -4.64 13.68
N ASP A 45 10.99 -5.93 13.77
CA ASP A 45 12.24 -6.53 13.29
C ASP A 45 12.35 -6.51 11.76
N GLU A 46 11.25 -6.77 11.04
CA GLU A 46 11.21 -6.62 9.58
C GLU A 46 11.41 -5.16 9.17
N GLN A 47 10.76 -4.23 9.87
CA GLN A 47 10.98 -2.79 9.64
C GLN A 47 12.45 -2.41 9.86
N ARG A 48 13.11 -2.96 10.89
CA ARG A 48 14.55 -2.74 11.15
C ARG A 48 15.41 -3.26 10.00
N LYS A 49 15.09 -4.44 9.45
CA LYS A 49 15.79 -5.02 8.29
C LYS A 49 15.60 -4.16 7.02
N LEU A 50 14.40 -3.64 6.79
CA LEU A 50 14.13 -2.76 5.64
C LEU A 50 14.85 -1.41 5.78
N PHE A 51 14.89 -0.84 6.99
CA PHE A 51 15.67 0.36 7.26
C PHE A 51 17.17 0.12 7.01
N ALA A 52 17.73 -0.96 7.57
CA ALA A 52 19.15 -1.32 7.42
C ALA A 52 19.56 -1.57 5.95
N SER A 53 18.64 -2.07 5.13
CA SER A 53 18.86 -2.28 3.69
C SER A 53 18.57 -1.05 2.82
N GLY A 54 18.18 0.08 3.42
CA GLY A 54 17.86 1.33 2.69
C GLY A 54 16.50 1.33 1.98
N ARG A 55 15.70 0.27 2.16
CA ARG A 55 14.35 0.12 1.57
C ARG A 55 13.26 0.83 2.38
N SER A 56 13.59 1.34 3.56
CA SER A 56 12.70 2.22 4.32
C SER A 56 13.47 3.42 4.87
N LYS A 57 12.78 4.56 5.01
CA LYS A 57 13.33 5.77 5.64
C LYS A 57 13.11 5.81 7.16
N ILE A 58 12.28 4.91 7.69
CA ILE A 58 11.88 4.94 9.11
C ILE A 58 12.75 3.96 9.91
N ASN A 59 13.58 4.51 10.79
CA ASN A 59 14.35 3.73 11.76
C ASN A 59 13.48 3.40 12.99
N PRO A 60 13.10 2.13 13.21
CA PRO A 60 12.25 1.77 14.33
C PRO A 60 12.92 1.97 15.70
N ASP A 61 14.25 1.95 15.77
CA ASP A 61 14.99 2.04 17.03
C ASP A 61 15.11 3.47 17.57
N ARG A 62 14.58 4.47 16.84
CA ARG A 62 14.57 5.89 17.23
C ARG A 62 13.19 6.39 17.69
N LEU A 63 12.19 5.53 17.70
CA LEU A 63 10.80 5.90 17.96
C LEU A 63 10.23 5.07 19.11
N ASP A 64 9.40 5.68 19.95
CA ASP A 64 8.53 4.92 20.86
C ASP A 64 7.57 4.02 20.05
N PRO A 65 7.18 2.82 20.52
CA PRO A 65 6.31 1.94 19.74
C PRO A 65 4.96 2.55 19.32
N LYS A 66 4.42 3.54 20.04
CA LYS A 66 3.20 4.26 19.64
C LYS A 66 3.48 5.24 18.50
N GLU A 67 4.61 5.95 18.54
CA GLU A 67 5.04 6.84 17.45
C GLU A 67 5.45 6.06 16.21
N LEU A 68 6.07 4.89 16.39
CA LEU A 68 6.48 4.02 15.30
C LEU A 68 5.30 3.64 14.42
N VAL A 69 4.21 3.15 15.01
CA VAL A 69 3.02 2.77 14.22
C VAL A 69 2.35 3.98 13.58
N GLN A 70 2.51 5.19 14.15
CA GLN A 70 2.03 6.44 13.54
C GLN A 70 2.75 6.80 12.25
N GLN A 71 4.05 6.50 12.14
CA GLN A 71 4.87 6.84 10.99
C GLN A 71 5.00 5.69 9.99
N ALA A 72 5.26 4.47 10.47
CA ALA A 72 5.45 3.28 9.63
C ALA A 72 4.14 2.49 9.52
N LYS A 73 3.34 2.78 8.49
CA LYS A 73 1.96 2.30 8.37
C LYS A 73 1.79 0.79 8.16
N HIS A 74 2.83 0.10 7.69
CA HIS A 74 2.86 -1.37 7.69
C HIS A 74 3.08 -1.95 9.09
N VAL A 75 3.77 -1.23 9.98
CA VAL A 75 4.15 -1.78 11.28
C VAL A 75 2.93 -1.98 12.15
N VAL A 76 2.78 -3.17 12.69
CA VAL A 76 1.73 -3.52 13.65
C VAL A 76 2.31 -3.82 15.03
N ASN A 77 1.60 -3.41 16.07
CA ASN A 77 1.88 -3.78 17.46
C ASN A 77 0.62 -3.64 18.32
N LYS A 78 0.76 -3.64 19.66
CA LYS A 78 -0.38 -3.51 20.58
C LYS A 78 -1.19 -2.21 20.45
N PHE A 79 -0.60 -1.15 19.90
CA PHE A 79 -1.26 0.16 19.71
C PHE A 79 -1.99 0.25 18.37
N GLU A 80 -1.55 -0.50 17.35
CA GLU A 80 -2.18 -0.59 16.03
C GLU A 80 -2.01 -2.05 15.54
N PRO A 81 -2.98 -2.94 15.78
CA PRO A 81 -2.83 -4.38 15.53
C PRO A 81 -3.08 -4.77 14.06
N LYS A 82 -3.46 -3.81 13.20
CA LYS A 82 -3.76 -4.01 11.79
C LYS A 82 -2.98 -3.02 10.94
N ALA A 83 -2.50 -3.46 9.78
CA ALA A 83 -1.72 -2.63 8.88
C ALA A 83 -2.57 -1.49 8.32
N ARG A 84 -2.01 -0.29 8.35
CA ARG A 84 -2.59 0.91 7.71
C ARG A 84 -1.97 1.20 6.35
N ALA A 85 -1.11 0.32 5.87
CA ALA A 85 -0.59 0.35 4.52
C ALA A 85 -0.65 -1.03 3.86
N VAL A 86 -0.58 -1.01 2.54
CA VAL A 86 -0.53 -2.19 1.69
C VAL A 86 0.32 -1.88 0.46
N ASP A 87 1.10 -2.88 0.03
CA ASP A 87 1.82 -2.84 -1.24
C ASP A 87 1.14 -3.74 -2.26
N ILE A 88 1.08 -3.27 -3.51
CA ILE A 88 0.46 -4.01 -4.62
C ILE A 88 1.47 -4.40 -5.71
N VAL A 89 1.08 -5.35 -6.54
CA VAL A 89 1.76 -5.70 -7.78
C VAL A 89 0.74 -5.96 -8.88
N LEU A 90 1.07 -5.62 -10.13
CA LEU A 90 0.10 -5.66 -11.22
C LEU A 90 0.15 -6.96 -12.01
N ARG A 91 -1.03 -7.44 -12.42
CA ARG A 91 -1.19 -8.44 -13.49
C ARG A 91 -1.69 -7.72 -14.74
N ILE A 92 -0.79 -7.53 -15.70
CA ILE A 92 -1.10 -6.83 -16.96
C ILE A 92 -1.40 -7.86 -18.05
N PRO A 93 -2.56 -7.77 -18.74
CA PRO A 93 -2.88 -8.65 -19.85
C PRO A 93 -1.76 -8.68 -20.90
N GLY A 94 -1.37 -9.87 -21.32
CA GLY A 94 -0.28 -10.06 -22.30
C GLY A 94 1.13 -9.97 -21.73
N LYS A 95 1.33 -9.63 -20.45
CA LYS A 95 2.63 -9.75 -19.77
C LYS A 95 2.66 -11.04 -18.93
N PRO A 96 3.67 -11.92 -19.10
CA PRO A 96 3.73 -13.21 -18.39
C PRO A 96 4.12 -13.04 -16.91
N ALA A 97 4.77 -11.94 -16.56
CA ALA A 97 5.23 -11.66 -15.20
C ALA A 97 4.38 -10.58 -14.54
N LEU A 98 4.27 -10.68 -13.21
CA LEU A 98 3.83 -9.59 -12.35
C LEU A 98 4.69 -8.35 -12.60
N SER A 99 4.06 -7.19 -12.59
CA SER A 99 4.66 -5.96 -13.09
C SER A 99 4.60 -4.81 -12.07
N TYR A 100 5.71 -4.08 -12.00
CA TYR A 100 5.85 -2.81 -11.27
C TYR A 100 5.95 -1.63 -12.26
N ASP A 101 5.22 -1.73 -13.37
CA ASP A 101 5.21 -0.72 -14.43
C ASP A 101 4.64 0.61 -13.89
N ARG A 102 5.46 1.66 -13.93
CA ARG A 102 5.14 2.99 -13.39
C ARG A 102 3.81 3.54 -13.89
N THR A 103 3.54 3.43 -15.19
CA THR A 103 2.33 3.99 -15.82
C THR A 103 1.08 3.24 -15.36
N HIS A 104 1.15 1.91 -15.32
CA HIS A 104 0.03 1.10 -14.86
C HIS A 104 -0.19 1.24 -13.35
N LEU A 105 0.87 1.41 -12.56
CA LEU A 105 0.77 1.68 -11.12
C LEU A 105 0.06 3.02 -10.88
N ALA A 106 0.41 4.07 -11.62
CA ALA A 106 -0.27 5.36 -11.54
C ALA A 106 -1.75 5.26 -11.92
N PHE A 107 -2.08 4.47 -12.96
CA PHE A 107 -3.47 4.22 -13.33
C PHE A 107 -4.26 3.57 -12.19
N VAL A 108 -3.74 2.46 -11.64
CA VAL A 108 -4.39 1.73 -10.53
C VAL A 108 -4.45 2.59 -9.27
N ALA A 109 -3.43 3.42 -9.02
CA ALA A 109 -3.44 4.35 -7.91
C ALA A 109 -4.59 5.35 -7.98
N GLY A 110 -4.86 5.89 -9.18
CA GLY A 110 -6.03 6.75 -9.41
C GLY A 110 -7.34 6.05 -9.06
N VAL A 111 -7.48 4.77 -9.38
CA VAL A 111 -8.67 3.97 -9.01
C VAL A 111 -8.78 3.81 -7.49
N ILE A 112 -7.70 3.41 -6.81
CA ILE A 112 -7.69 3.19 -5.35
C ILE A 112 -7.98 4.50 -4.60
N VAL A 113 -7.31 5.58 -4.95
CA VAL A 113 -7.50 6.90 -4.32
C VAL A 113 -8.92 7.41 -4.55
N SER A 114 -9.48 7.23 -5.76
CA SER A 114 -10.86 7.61 -6.07
C SER A 114 -11.88 6.83 -5.24
N GLU A 115 -11.68 5.51 -5.07
CA GLU A 115 -12.55 4.69 -4.22
C GLU A 115 -12.46 5.10 -2.73
N GLY A 116 -11.28 5.46 -2.26
CA GLY A 116 -11.11 6.06 -0.93
C GLY A 116 -11.91 7.35 -0.77
N ALA A 117 -11.75 8.29 -1.70
CA ALA A 117 -12.46 9.56 -1.68
C ALA A 117 -13.99 9.39 -1.71
N ARG A 118 -14.52 8.51 -2.56
CA ARG A 118 -15.97 8.20 -2.63
C ARG A 118 -16.55 7.66 -1.32
N ARG A 119 -15.70 7.10 -0.46
CA ARG A 119 -16.07 6.47 0.81
C ARG A 119 -15.71 7.32 2.03
N ASN A 120 -15.20 8.53 1.83
CA ASN A 120 -14.64 9.39 2.88
C ASN A 120 -13.49 8.71 3.67
N ILE A 121 -12.71 7.87 3.00
CA ILE A 121 -11.51 7.22 3.55
C ILE A 121 -10.30 7.79 2.79
N PRO A 122 -9.58 8.77 3.35
CA PRO A 122 -8.49 9.42 2.65
C PRO A 122 -7.31 8.45 2.47
N ILE A 123 -7.06 8.02 1.23
CA ILE A 123 -5.88 7.23 0.88
C ILE A 123 -4.75 8.16 0.45
N ARG A 124 -3.56 7.93 0.99
CA ARG A 124 -2.31 8.47 0.48
C ARG A 124 -1.57 7.40 -0.32
N TRP A 125 -0.96 7.79 -1.44
CA TRP A 125 -0.24 6.89 -2.34
C TRP A 125 1.23 7.31 -2.42
N GLY A 126 2.15 6.35 -2.47
CA GLY A 126 3.59 6.63 -2.49
C GLY A 126 4.14 7.25 -3.78
N GLY A 127 3.28 7.52 -4.76
CA GLY A 127 3.57 8.39 -5.91
C GLY A 127 3.13 9.85 -5.72
N ASN A 128 2.47 10.20 -4.62
CA ASN A 128 2.00 11.56 -4.32
C ASN A 128 1.90 11.75 -2.79
N TRP A 129 3.05 11.96 -2.14
CA TRP A 129 3.15 11.93 -0.67
C TRP A 129 2.61 13.18 0.02
N ASP A 130 2.69 14.34 -0.63
CA ASP A 130 2.15 15.61 -0.14
C ASP A 130 0.68 15.82 -0.54
N ARG A 131 0.20 15.09 -1.55
CA ARG A 131 -1.18 15.13 -2.07
C ARG A 131 -1.53 16.48 -2.69
N ASP A 132 -0.57 17.12 -3.36
CA ASP A 132 -0.76 18.43 -3.99
C ASP A 132 -1.35 18.32 -5.43
N GLY A 133 -1.27 17.14 -6.03
CA GLY A 133 -1.81 16.83 -7.35
C GLY A 133 -0.73 16.69 -8.43
N GLU A 134 0.51 17.08 -8.16
CA GLU A 134 1.67 16.69 -8.95
C GLU A 134 2.04 15.26 -8.58
N VAL A 135 1.92 14.36 -9.55
CA VAL A 135 2.15 12.93 -9.30
C VAL A 135 3.53 12.55 -9.79
N ILE A 136 4.29 11.95 -8.90
CA ILE A 136 5.55 11.26 -9.14
C ILE A 136 6.74 12.17 -9.53
N THR A 137 6.55 13.29 -10.24
CA THR A 137 7.68 14.04 -10.84
C THR A 137 8.44 14.93 -9.86
N ASP A 138 7.79 15.34 -8.77
CA ASP A 138 8.32 16.22 -7.73
C ASP A 138 8.78 15.47 -6.46
N GLN A 139 8.50 14.16 -6.38
CA GLN A 139 8.85 13.32 -5.25
C GLN A 139 10.26 12.73 -5.38
N THR A 140 11.09 12.91 -4.36
CA THR A 140 12.45 12.30 -4.29
C THR A 140 12.43 10.84 -3.86
N PHE A 141 11.35 10.39 -3.19
CA PHE A 141 11.15 9.00 -2.78
C PHE A 141 9.86 8.46 -3.39
N GLN A 142 10.01 7.69 -4.46
CA GLN A 142 8.89 7.10 -5.19
C GLN A 142 8.64 5.68 -4.70
N ASP A 143 7.51 5.47 -4.03
CA ASP A 143 7.07 4.16 -3.55
C ASP A 143 5.73 3.79 -4.19
N LEU A 144 5.76 3.56 -5.51
CA LEU A 144 4.55 3.54 -6.34
C LEU A 144 3.62 2.36 -6.07
N VAL A 145 4.09 1.38 -5.32
CA VAL A 145 3.29 0.21 -4.91
C VAL A 145 2.51 0.46 -3.63
N HIS A 146 2.89 1.49 -2.86
CA HIS A 146 2.45 1.71 -1.47
C HIS A 146 1.20 2.58 -1.39
N PHE A 147 0.22 2.13 -0.60
CA PHE A 147 -0.99 2.86 -0.26
C PHE A 147 -1.23 2.86 1.24
N GLU A 148 -1.70 3.97 1.81
CA GLU A 148 -1.95 4.06 3.25
C GLU A 148 -3.11 4.97 3.67
N VAL A 149 -3.60 4.74 4.90
CA VAL A 149 -4.64 5.50 5.63
C VAL A 149 -4.12 6.16 6.91
#